data_AF-A0A223V8U2-F1
#
_entry.id   AF-A0A223V8U2-F1
#
_cell.length_a   1.000
_cell.length_b   1.000
_cell.length_c   1.000
_cell.angle_alpha   90.00
_cell.angle_beta   90.00
_cell.angle_gamma   90.00
#
_symmetry.space_group_name_H-M   'P 1'
#
loop_
_entity.id
_entity.type
_entity.pdbx_description
1 polymer ?
#
loop_
_entity_poly.entity_id
_entity_poly.type
_entity_poly.pdbx_seq_one_letter_code
_entity_poly.pdbx_strand_id
1 'polypeptide(L)' 'MFNGDILNVFESLQCGSRNHLRAFVGTINQMGGNYTPQYLSMEEFIIIIENSNERCN' A
#
# COMPACT_ATOMS: atom_id res chain seq x y z
N MET A 1 -18.34 -6.40 21.41
CA MET A 1 -17.14 -7.27 21.48
C MET A 1 -16.30 -6.95 20.26
N PHE A 2 -15.16 -6.28 20.46
CA PHE A 2 -14.24 -5.93 19.37
C PHE A 2 -13.36 -7.16 19.12
N ASN A 3 -13.37 -7.70 17.90
CA ASN A 3 -12.60 -8.90 17.57
C ASN A 3 -11.18 -8.49 17.15
N GLY A 4 -10.26 -8.48 18.12
CA GLY A 4 -8.88 -8.07 17.91
C GLY A 4 -8.14 -8.89 16.84
N ASP A 5 -8.48 -10.18 16.70
CA ASP A 5 -7.84 -11.05 15.71
C ASP A 5 -8.18 -10.62 14.28
N ILE A 6 -9.43 -10.23 14.04
CA ILE A 6 -9.87 -9.72 12.73
C ILE A 6 -9.12 -8.43 12.36
N LEU A 7 -8.86 -7.57 13.34
CA LEU A 7 -8.15 -6.31 13.10
C LEU A 7 -6.68 -6.54 12.80
N ASN A 8 -6.03 -7.45 13.54
CA ASN A 8 -4.65 -7.86 13.25
C ASN A 8 -4.51 -8.41 11.82
N VAL A 9 -5.52 -9.17 11.35
CA VAL A 9 -5.57 -9.65 9.97
C VAL A 9 -5.69 -8.48 8.99
N PHE A 10 -6.61 -7.54 9.21
CA PHE A 10 -6.76 -6.37 8.33
C PHE A 10 -5.52 -5.47 8.31
N GLU A 11 -4.85 -5.28 9.45
CA GLU A 11 -3.59 -4.52 9.51
C GLU A 11 -2.49 -5.20 8.70
N SER A 12 -2.36 -6.52 8.82
CA SER A 12 -1.41 -7.32 8.05
C SER A 12 -1.69 -7.24 6.54
N LEU A 13 -2.97 -7.33 6.15
CA LEU A 13 -3.41 -7.19 4.75
C LEU A 13 -3.10 -5.80 4.20
N GLN A 14 -3.34 -4.74 4.98
CA GLN A 14 -3.02 -3.38 4.56
C GLN A 14 -1.51 -3.16 4.42
N CYS A 15 -0.70 -3.68 5.33
CA CYS A 15 0.77 -3.66 5.23
C CYS A 15 1.25 -4.31 3.92
N GLY A 16 0.79 -5.53 3.65
CA GLY A 16 1.13 -6.24 2.40
C GLY A 16 0.66 -5.48 1.16
N SER A 17 -0.54 -4.92 1.20
CA SER A 17 -1.12 -4.15 0.08
C SER A 17 -0.31 -2.90 -0.25
N ARG A 18 0.18 -2.17 0.76
CA ARG A 18 1.05 -0.99 0.55
C ARG A 18 2.38 -1.37 -0.09
N ASN A 19 2.99 -2.48 0.34
CA ASN A 19 4.21 -3.01 -0.28
C ASN A 19 3.99 -3.43 -1.74
N HIS A 20 2.87 -4.11 -2.03
CA HIS A 20 2.50 -4.46 -3.40
C HIS A 20 2.31 -3.20 -4.26
N LEU A 21 1.62 -2.18 -3.74
CA LEU A 21 1.41 -0.92 -4.44
C LEU A 21 2.74 -0.26 -4.83
N ARG A 22 3.71 -0.17 -3.90
CA ARG A 22 5.06 0.35 -4.17
C ARG A 22 5.75 -0.42 -5.31
N ALA A 23 5.70 -1.76 -5.26
CA ALA A 23 6.34 -2.60 -6.27
C ALA A 23 5.72 -2.40 -7.67
N PHE A 24 4.38 -2.38 -7.75
CA PHE A 24 3.69 -2.20 -9.02
C PHE A 24 3.90 -0.80 -9.60
N VAL A 25 3.76 0.25 -8.80
CA VAL A 25 4.01 1.64 -9.22
C VAL A 25 5.46 1.81 -9.67
N GLY A 26 6.42 1.26 -8.91
CA GLY A 26 7.83 1.28 -9.29
C GLY A 26 8.09 0.62 -10.64
N THR A 27 7.44 -0.51 -10.91
CA THR A 27 7.55 -1.21 -12.21
C THR A 27 6.92 -0.40 -13.34
N ILE A 28 5.72 0.15 -13.14
CA ILE A 28 5.04 1.01 -14.12
C ILE A 28 5.91 2.21 -14.49
N ASN A 29 6.51 2.88 -13.50
CA ASN A 29 7.37 4.04 -13.71
C ASN A 29 8.65 3.68 -14.47
N GLN A 30 9.26 2.52 -14.17
CA GLN A 30 10.42 2.01 -14.93
C GLN A 30 10.10 1.74 -16.40
N MET A 31 8.84 1.39 -16.70
CA MET A 31 8.34 1.20 -18.07
C MET A 31 7.90 2.51 -18.73
N GLY A 32 8.09 3.67 -18.08
CA GLY A 32 7.69 4.98 -18.59
C GLY A 32 6.19 5.29 -18.45
N GLY A 33 5.45 4.45 -17.71
CA GLY A 33 4.05 4.70 -17.38
C GLY A 33 3.89 5.58 -16.13
N ASN A 34 2.64 5.87 -15.80
CA ASN A 34 2.25 6.52 -14.55
C ASN A 34 0.98 5.85 -14.00
N TYR A 35 0.84 5.84 -12.67
CA TYR A 35 -0.34 5.32 -11.98
C TYR A 35 -1.07 6.44 -11.26
N THR A 36 -2.40 6.48 -11.39
CA THR A 36 -3.28 7.40 -10.66
C THR A 36 -4.21 6.60 -9.75
N PRO A 37 -4.25 6.89 -8.43
CA PRO A 37 -5.12 6.16 -7.51
C PRO A 37 -6.60 6.40 -7.86
N GLN A 38 -7.40 5.33 -7.81
CA GLN A 38 -8.85 5.38 -8.06
C GLN A 38 -9.69 5.44 -6.78
N TYR A 39 -9.18 4.84 -5.70
CA TYR A 39 -9.92 4.70 -4.43
C TYR A 39 -9.22 5.37 -3.24
N LEU A 40 -7.89 5.35 -3.21
CA LEU A 40 -7.12 6.12 -2.23
C LEU A 40 -7.20 7.60 -2.59
N SER A 41 -7.17 8.46 -1.57
CA SER A 41 -6.86 9.87 -1.83
C SER A 41 -5.45 10.00 -2.42
N MET A 42 -5.21 11.09 -3.15
CA MET A 42 -3.87 11.36 -3.70
C MET A 42 -2.84 11.52 -2.57
N GLU A 43 -3.23 12.09 -1.45
CA GLU A 43 -2.37 12.28 -0.27
C GLU A 43 -1.94 10.93 0.34
N GLU A 44 -2.89 10.03 0.61
CA GLU A 44 -2.57 8.69 1.13
C GLU A 44 -1.70 7.90 0.16
N PHE A 45 -1.99 8.00 -1.14
CA PHE A 45 -1.18 7.37 -2.18
C PHE A 45 0.27 7.84 -2.12
N ILE A 46 0.51 9.16 -2.11
CA ILE A 46 1.84 9.77 -2.03
C ILE A 46 2.58 9.29 -0.77
N ILE A 47 1.92 9.36 0.40
CA ILE A 47 2.48 8.88 1.66
C ILE A 47 2.91 7.41 1.54
N ILE A 48 2.12 6.56 0.89
CA ILE A 48 2.49 5.15 0.71
C ILE A 48 3.73 5.02 -0.18
N ILE A 49 3.73 5.62 -1.37
CA ILE A 49 4.78 5.39 -2.38
C ILE A 49 6.13 6.04 -2.05
N GLU A 50 6.13 7.12 -1.27
CA GLU A 50 7.36 7.83 -0.88
C GLU A 50 8.07 7.18 0.32
N ASN A 51 7.41 6.26 1.03
CA ASN A 51 7.99 5.54 2.15
C ASN A 51 8.59 4.19 1.73
N SER A 52 9.55 3.69 2.52
CA SER A 52 10.15 2.37 2.31
C SER A 52 9.16 1.23 2.51
N ASN A 53 9.49 0.05 1.99
CA ASN A 53 8.74 -1.17 2.26
C ASN A 53 8.62 -1.44 3.77
N GLU A 54 7.42 -1.81 4.18
CA GLU A 54 7.08 -2.13 5.56
C GLU A 54 7.46 -3.57 5.89
N ARG A 55 7.74 -3.84 7.16
CA ARG A 55 7.84 -5.20 7.70
C ARG A 55 6.50 -5.54 8.33
N CYS A 56 5.80 -6.50 7.74
CA CYS A 56 4.52 -6.96 8.25
C CYS A 56 4.72 -7.98 9.38
N ASN A 57 3.74 -8.04 10.29
CA ASN A 57 3.75 -8.88 11.49
C ASN A 57 3.68 -10.38 11.18
#